data_AF-A0A432EJT8-F1
#
_entry.id   AF-A0A432EJT8-F1
#
_cell.length_a   1.000
_cell.length_b   1.000
_cell.length_c   1.000
_cell.angle_alpha   90.00
_cell.angle_beta   90.00
_cell.angle_gamma   90.00
#
_symmetry.space_group_name_H-M   'P 1'
#
loop_
_entity.id
_entity.type
_entity.pdbx_description
1 polymer ?
#
loop_
_entity_poly.entity_id
_entity_poly.type
_entity_poly.pdbx_seq_one_letter_code
_entity_poly.pdbx_strand_id
1 'polypeptide(L)' 'ARFALVLGEQEVQDNKVVVKDLTRGEQVTVARDTFIQTLSALADTDQERGKHGG' A
#
# COMPACT_ATOMS: atom_id res chain seq x y z
N ALA A 1 1.24 3.21 -9.65
CA ALA A 1 0.90 2.08 -8.75
C ALA A 1 -0.60 1.79 -8.68
N ARG A 2 -0.99 0.51 -8.56
CA ARG A 2 -2.37 0.07 -8.25
C ARG A 2 -2.35 -0.70 -6.94
N PHE A 3 -3.24 -0.36 -6.02
CA PHE A 3 -3.32 -0.98 -4.70
C PHE A 3 -4.69 -1.61 -4.46
N ALA A 4 -4.72 -2.74 -3.75
CA ALA A 4 -5.92 -3.31 -3.16
C ALA A 4 -5.87 -3.17 -1.64
N LEU A 5 -6.99 -2.75 -1.05
CA LEU A 5 -7.15 -2.68 0.39
C LEU A 5 -7.98 -3.89 0.84
N VAL A 6 -7.45 -4.66 1.79
CA VAL A 6 -8.18 -5.78 2.38
C VAL A 6 -8.53 -5.42 3.82
N LEU A 7 -9.83 -5.54 4.11
CA LEU A 7 -10.45 -5.29 5.40
C LEU A 7 -11.26 -6.54 5.76
N GLY A 8 -10.72 -7.40 6.62
CA GLY A 8 -11.44 -8.48 7.28
C GLY A 8 -11.88 -8.09 8.69
N GLU A 9 -12.62 -8.99 9.34
CA GLU A 9 -13.09 -8.79 10.72
C GLU A 9 -11.93 -8.52 11.68
N GLN A 10 -10.82 -9.25 11.53
CA GLN A 10 -9.61 -9.06 12.33
C GLN A 10 -8.98 -7.69 12.09
N GLU A 11 -8.80 -7.26 10.83
CA GLU A 11 -8.22 -5.94 10.54
C GLU A 11 -9.08 -4.80 11.11
N VAL A 12 -10.40 -4.94 11.09
CA VAL A 12 -11.32 -3.96 11.68
C VAL A 12 -11.19 -3.92 13.20
N GLN A 13 -11.10 -5.08 13.87
CA GLN A 13 -10.89 -5.15 15.32
C GLN A 13 -9.54 -4.57 15.75
N ASP A 14 -8.49 -4.82 14.97
CA ASP A 14 -7.13 -4.35 15.21
C ASP A 14 -6.89 -2.88 14.78
N ASN A 15 -7.87 -2.22 14.17
CA ASN A 15 -7.74 -0.91 13.53
C ASN A 15 -6.57 -0.84 12.53
N LYS A 16 -6.40 -1.91 11.75
CA LYS A 16 -5.39 -2.06 10.72
C LYS A 16 -6.03 -2.20 9.34
N VAL A 17 -5.20 -2.14 8.31
CA VAL A 17 -5.57 -2.43 6.94
C VAL A 17 -4.40 -3.12 6.24
N VAL A 18 -4.71 -4.12 5.42
CA VAL A 18 -3.70 -4.73 4.55
C VAL A 18 -3.73 -4.01 3.21
N VAL A 19 -2.59 -3.44 2.85
CA VAL A 19 -2.34 -2.79 1.56
C VAL A 19 -1.59 -3.79 0.69
N LYS A 20 -2.17 -4.17 -0.44
CA LYS A 20 -1.52 -5.00 -1.45
C LYS A 20 -1.15 -4.15 -2.66
N ASP A 21 0.13 -4.14 -3.01
CA ASP A 21 0.62 -3.61 -4.27
C ASP A 21 0.36 -4.66 -5.37
N LEU A 22 -0.57 -4.36 -6.28
CA LEU A 22 -0.93 -5.26 -7.37
C LEU A 22 0.09 -5.24 -8.52
N THR A 23 0.96 -4.24 -8.56
CA THR A 23 2.03 -4.11 -9.55
C THR A 23 3.23 -4.96 -9.16
N ARG A 24 3.57 -5.01 -7.86
CA ARG A 24 4.76 -5.71 -7.33
C ARG A 24 4.44 -7.07 -6.70
N GLY A 25 3.17 -7.31 -6.39
CA GLY A 25 2.73 -8.51 -5.65
C GLY A 25 3.09 -8.46 -4.16
N GLU A 26 3.53 -7.30 -3.65
CA GLU A 26 3.89 -7.11 -2.25
C GLU A 26 2.64 -6.77 -1.42
N GLN A 27 2.67 -7.14 -0.13
CA GLN A 27 1.63 -6.72 0.81
C GLN A 27 2.22 -6.25 2.12
N VAL A 28 1.59 -5.24 2.71
CA VAL A 28 1.96 -4.69 4.02
C VAL A 28 0.71 -4.45 4.86
N THR A 29 0.78 -4.79 6.13
CA THR A 29 -0.26 -4.46 7.10
C THR A 29 0.12 -3.18 7.82
N VAL A 30 -0.75 -2.19 7.80
CA VAL A 30 -0.52 -0.87 8.39
C VAL A 30 -1.68 -0.45 9.27
N ALA A 31 -1.45 0.51 10.15
CA ALA A 31 -2.52 1.12 10.93
C ALA A 31 -3.47 1.90 10.01
N ARG A 32 -4.75 1.92 10.37
CA ARG A 32 -5.79 2.61 9.59
C ARG A 32 -5.60 4.13 9.57
N ASP A 33 -4.91 4.71 10.53
CA ASP A 33 -4.56 6.12 10.56
C ASP A 33 -3.35 6.46 9.67
N THR A 34 -2.43 5.51 9.46
CA THR A 34 -1.21 5.74 8.67
C THR A 34 -1.29 5.25 7.22
N PHE A 35 -2.32 4.50 6.82
CA PHE A 35 -2.32 3.84 5.51
C PHE A 35 -2.24 4.78 4.31
N ILE A 36 -2.81 5.99 4.40
CA ILE A 36 -2.71 7.00 3.34
C ILE A 36 -1.25 7.42 3.12
N GLN A 37 -0.50 7.63 4.20
CA GLN A 37 0.92 7.97 4.11
C GLN A 37 1.73 6.81 3.49
N THR A 38 1.41 5.57 3.86
CA THR A 38 2.00 4.39 3.25
C THR A 38 1.70 4.32 1.75
N LEU A 39 0.46 4.57 1.33
CA LEU A 39 0.08 4.58 -0.08
C LEU A 39 0.84 5.66 -0.87
N SER A 40 0.99 6.86 -0.30
CA SER A 40 1.78 7.93 -0.91
C SER A 40 3.26 7.56 -1.07
N ALA A 41 3.87 6.99 -0.03
CA ALA A 41 5.29 6.57 -0.08
C ALA A 41 5.53 5.45 -1.10
N LEU A 42 4.60 4.47 -1.18
CA LEU A 42 4.67 3.39 -2.16
C LEU A 42 4.44 3.89 -3.59
N ALA A 43 3.57 4.89 -3.78
CA ALA A 43 3.33 5.50 -5.09
C ALA A 43 4.54 6.31 -5.59
N ASP A 44 5.22 7.03 -4.71
CA ASP A 44 6.41 7.83 -5.07
C ASP A 44 7.57 6.92 -5.52
N THR A 45 7.75 5.80 -4.82
CA THR A 45 8.75 4.76 -5.16
C THR A 45 8.55 4.19 -6.58
N ASP A 46 7.31 4.12 -7.07
CA ASP A 46 6.97 3.66 -8.43
C ASP A 46 7.33 4.73 -9.49
N GLN A 47 7.14 6.01 -9.16
CA GLN A 47 7.42 7.13 -10.07
C GLN A 47 8.93 7.33 -10.31
N GLU A 48 9.77 7.14 -9.28
CA GLU A 48 11.23 7.27 -9.43
C GLU A 48 11.83 6.20 -10.35
N ARG A 49 11.24 4.99 -10.37
CA ARG A 49 11.70 3.88 -11.24
C ARG A 49 11.30 4.07 -12.70
N GLY A 50 10.20 4.77 -12.97
CA GLY A 50 9.79 5.10 -14.35
C GLY A 50 10.64 6.17 -15.03
N LYS A 51 11.48 6.90 -14.28
CA LYS A 51 12.25 8.06 -14.80
C LYS A 51 13.67 7.73 -15.27
N HIS A 52 14.18 6.52 -15.02
CA HIS A 52 15.55 6.11 -15.37
C HIS A 52 15.64 5.08 -16.51
N GLY A 53 14.54 4.77 -17.20
CA GLY A 53 14.52 3.90 -18.38
C GLY A 53 14.16 4.69 -19.64
N GLY A 54 15.11 5.44 -20.18
CA GLY A 54 15.01 6.16 -21.46
C GLY A 54 16.25 5.96 -22.28
#